data_AF-A0AAX4I0Q5-F1
#
_entry.id   AF-A0AAX4I0Q5-F1
#
_cell.length_a   1.000
_cell.length_b   1.000
_cell.length_c   1.000
_cell.angle_alpha   90.00
_cell.angle_beta   90.00
_cell.angle_gamma   90.00
#
_symmetry.space_group_name_H-M   'P 1'
#
loop_
_entity.id
_entity.type
_entity.pdbx_description
1 polymer ?
#
loop_
_entity_poly.entity_id
_entity_poly.type
_entity_poly.pdbx_seq_one_letter_code
_entity_poly.pdbx_strand_id
1 'polypeptide(L)'
;MYAQWPSHLADCQSEHAPAQWDTFKIPLKLLVQPQPIQSSGILALPNELLLQILMHVNPVSQLFLALTCKRLLVVSTMTVTMITSAPKHRSHRLDCSAMLAVLHTVRPTDARGRSKTSWAPCCVCYRYRPKRKPYWKDVQKSYPKEWVCGILVDYDSIVQSWSKKHSSSYQCPDCWCEERMNKYGHLVN
;
A
#
# COMPACT_ATOMS: atom_id res chain seq x y z
N MET A 1 7.13 1.98 15.75
CA MET A 1 6.86 2.53 14.41
C MET A 1 6.27 3.94 14.48
N TYR A 2 5.18 4.19 15.21
CA TYR A 2 4.54 5.52 15.24
C TYR A 2 5.43 6.68 15.72
N ALA A 3 6.34 6.44 16.68
CA ALA A 3 7.22 7.48 17.21
C ALA A 3 8.21 8.07 16.17
N GLN A 4 8.48 7.35 15.07
CA GLN A 4 9.41 7.77 14.02
C GLN A 4 8.71 8.38 12.80
N TRP A 5 7.38 8.53 12.84
CA TRP A 5 6.66 9.17 11.74
C TRP A 5 7.17 10.59 11.42
N PRO A 6 7.43 11.47 12.41
CA PRO A 6 7.96 12.81 12.12
C PRO A 6 9.30 12.76 11.37
N SER A 7 10.19 11.84 11.72
CA SER A 7 11.46 11.63 11.02
C SER A 7 11.26 11.10 9.59
N HIS A 8 10.43 10.07 9.41
CA HIS A 8 10.13 9.54 8.06
C HIS A 8 9.49 10.59 7.15
N LEU A 9 8.64 11.44 7.72
CA LEU A 9 8.02 12.56 7.03
C LEU A 9 9.04 13.61 6.61
N ALA A 10 9.94 14.00 7.52
CA ALA A 10 11.01 14.95 7.24
C ALA A 10 11.96 14.43 6.15
N ASP A 11 12.38 13.16 6.24
CA ASP A 11 13.18 12.50 5.21
C ASP A 11 12.48 12.59 3.84
N CYS A 12 11.22 12.16 3.80
CA CYS A 12 10.40 12.19 2.59
C CYS A 12 10.23 13.60 2.03
N GLN A 13 10.03 14.62 2.86
CA GLN A 13 9.88 16.01 2.41
C GLN A 13 11.21 16.61 1.92
N SER A 14 12.33 16.18 2.50
CA SER A 14 13.67 16.61 2.06
C SER A 14 14.07 16.00 0.72
N GLU A 15 13.66 14.75 0.48
CA GLU A 15 14.04 13.99 -0.72
C GLU A 15 13.03 14.13 -1.87
N HIS A 16 11.80 14.56 -1.59
CA HIS A 16 10.72 14.58 -2.56
C HIS A 16 10.02 15.95 -2.63
N ALA A 17 9.81 16.42 -3.86
CA ALA A 17 9.05 17.63 -4.10
C ALA A 17 7.60 17.50 -3.58
N PRO A 18 6.94 18.62 -3.18
CA PRO A 18 5.53 18.61 -2.76
C PRO A 18 4.58 17.96 -3.76
N ALA A 19 4.93 17.99 -5.05
CA ALA A 19 4.19 17.33 -6.13
C ALA A 19 4.02 15.81 -5.93
N GLN A 20 4.86 15.16 -5.11
CA GLN A 20 4.84 13.72 -4.82
C GLN A 20 3.73 13.33 -3.81
N TRP A 21 3.04 14.32 -3.24
CA TRP A 21 1.90 14.15 -2.35
C TRP A 21 0.58 14.24 -3.14
N ASP A 22 -0.47 13.58 -2.65
CA ASP A 22 -1.80 13.64 -3.24
C ASP A 22 -2.87 13.57 -2.15
N THR A 23 -4.06 14.04 -2.48
CA THR A 23 -5.22 13.91 -1.60
C THR A 23 -5.60 12.44 -1.47
N PHE A 24 -5.88 12.02 -0.25
CA PHE A 24 -6.40 10.68 0.02
C PHE A 24 -7.77 10.49 -0.65
N LYS A 25 -7.82 9.57 -1.61
CA LYS A 25 -9.02 9.28 -2.40
C LYS A 25 -9.65 7.97 -1.92
N ILE A 26 -10.91 8.05 -1.50
CA ILE A 26 -11.68 6.88 -1.04
C ILE A 26 -12.61 6.43 -2.17
N PRO A 27 -12.53 5.17 -2.63
CA PRO A 27 -13.47 4.65 -3.62
C PRO A 27 -14.91 4.72 -3.12
N LEU A 28 -15.82 5.31 -3.92
CA LEU A 28 -17.24 5.50 -3.57
C LEU A 28 -17.92 4.19 -3.13
N LYS A 29 -17.55 3.06 -3.74
CA LYS A 29 -18.07 1.72 -3.38
C LYS A 29 -17.86 1.38 -1.90
N LEU A 30 -16.80 1.89 -1.28
CA LEU A 30 -16.51 1.68 0.14
C LEU A 30 -17.39 2.55 1.04
N LEU A 31 -17.94 3.65 0.54
CA LEU A 31 -18.80 4.56 1.32
C LEU A 31 -20.25 4.05 1.42
N VAL A 32 -20.74 3.32 0.41
CA VAL A 32 -22.17 2.97 0.25
C VAL A 32 -22.65 1.83 1.17
N GLN A 33 -21.81 0.87 1.55
CA GLN A 33 -22.32 -0.29 2.35
C GLN A 33 -22.85 0.11 3.75
N PRO A 34 -23.92 -0.52 4.24
CA PRO A 34 -24.45 -0.28 5.58
C PRO A 34 -23.43 -0.63 6.68
N GLN A 35 -23.47 0.11 7.78
CA GLN A 35 -22.58 -0.10 8.92
C GLN A 35 -23.30 -0.87 10.04
N PRO A 36 -22.67 -1.92 10.60
CA PRO A 36 -23.12 -2.45 11.87
C PRO A 36 -22.93 -1.39 12.96
N ILE A 37 -23.89 -1.31 13.88
CA ILE A 37 -23.84 -0.38 15.02
C ILE A 37 -22.63 -0.75 15.88
N GLN A 38 -21.65 0.15 15.97
CA GLN A 38 -20.46 -0.03 16.81
C GLN A 38 -20.58 0.79 18.09
N SER A 39 -20.41 0.14 19.24
CA SER A 39 -20.57 0.71 20.59
C SER A 39 -19.34 1.48 21.10
N SER A 40 -18.74 2.35 20.26
CA SER A 40 -17.57 3.14 20.66
C SER A 40 -17.95 4.58 20.98
N GLY A 41 -17.44 5.12 22.09
CA GLY A 41 -17.70 6.51 22.52
C GLY A 41 -17.24 7.55 21.51
N ILE A 42 -16.12 7.33 20.81
CA ILE A 42 -15.68 8.21 19.71
C ILE A 42 -16.70 8.20 18.56
N LEU A 43 -17.35 7.06 18.33
CA LEU A 43 -18.40 6.89 17.33
C LEU A 43 -19.78 7.33 17.81
N ALA A 44 -19.90 7.91 19.02
CA ALA A 44 -21.09 8.63 19.45
C ALA A 44 -20.97 10.15 19.25
N LEU A 45 -19.74 10.65 19.00
CA LEU A 45 -19.51 12.08 18.83
C LEU A 45 -20.16 12.63 17.56
N PRO A 46 -20.66 13.87 17.55
CA PRO A 46 -21.06 14.58 16.35
C PRO A 46 -19.92 14.71 15.33
N ASN A 47 -20.27 14.90 14.05
CA ASN A 47 -19.27 14.97 12.98
C ASN A 47 -18.31 16.16 13.16
N GLU A 48 -18.79 17.26 13.74
CA GLU A 48 -18.03 18.48 14.03
C GLU A 48 -16.86 18.17 14.98
N LEU A 49 -17.12 17.42 16.05
CA LEU A 49 -16.07 17.03 17.01
C LEU A 49 -15.10 16.03 16.38
N LEU A 50 -15.59 15.11 15.56
CA LEU A 50 -14.73 14.17 14.83
C LEU A 50 -13.82 14.90 13.83
N LEU A 51 -14.32 15.92 13.16
CA LEU A 51 -13.53 16.76 12.25
C LEU A 51 -12.50 17.58 13.01
N GLN A 52 -12.85 18.14 14.16
CA GLN A 52 -11.89 18.83 15.02
C GLN A 52 -10.76 17.88 15.44
N ILE A 53 -11.08 16.65 15.87
CA ILE A 53 -10.07 15.63 16.21
C ILE A 53 -9.17 15.34 15.01
N LEU A 54 -9.75 15.12 13.81
CA LEU A 54 -8.98 14.87 12.59
C LEU A 54 -8.05 16.05 12.27
N MET A 55 -8.52 17.30 12.38
CA MET A 55 -7.71 18.48 12.11
C MET A 55 -6.55 18.68 13.10
N HIS A 56 -6.67 18.16 14.33
CA HIS A 56 -5.63 18.28 15.36
C HIS A 56 -4.52 17.23 15.25
N VAL A 57 -4.72 16.18 14.46
CA VAL A 57 -3.71 15.13 14.28
C VAL A 57 -2.99 15.29 12.95
N ASN A 58 -1.73 14.82 12.89
CA ASN A 58 -0.93 14.87 11.67
C ASN A 58 -1.60 14.05 10.53
N PRO A 59 -1.30 14.31 9.25
CA PRO A 59 -2.01 13.69 8.12
C PRO A 59 -2.00 12.15 8.09
N VAL A 60 -0.98 11.52 8.68
CA VAL A 60 -0.93 10.05 8.76
C VAL A 60 -1.72 9.51 9.92
N SER A 61 -1.74 10.18 11.06
CA SER A 61 -2.70 9.89 12.11
C SER A 61 -4.14 10.11 11.62
N GLN A 62 -4.40 11.11 10.76
CA GLN A 62 -5.70 11.28 10.10
C GLN A 62 -6.05 10.07 9.25
N LEU A 63 -5.12 9.63 8.39
CA LEU A 63 -5.29 8.42 7.58
C LEU A 63 -5.61 7.21 8.46
N PHE A 64 -4.87 7.00 9.54
CA PHE A 64 -5.09 5.84 10.41
C PHE A 64 -6.41 5.91 11.14
N LEU A 65 -6.80 7.09 11.65
CA LEU A 65 -8.10 7.30 12.26
C LEU A 65 -9.23 7.05 11.24
N ALA A 66 -9.07 7.51 10.00
CA ALA A 66 -10.01 7.23 8.92
C ALA A 66 -10.14 5.72 8.62
N LEU A 67 -9.04 4.97 8.71
CA LEU A 67 -9.01 3.53 8.41
C LEU A 67 -9.48 2.63 9.56
N THR A 68 -9.74 3.14 10.77
CA THR A 68 -10.17 2.29 11.90
C THR A 68 -11.58 1.75 11.73
N CYS A 69 -12.50 2.59 11.22
CA CYS A 69 -13.87 2.18 10.97
C CYS A 69 -14.48 3.00 9.85
N LYS A 70 -15.58 2.49 9.32
CA LYS A 70 -16.23 3.10 8.16
C LYS A 70 -16.84 4.46 8.46
N ARG A 71 -17.34 4.72 9.68
CA ARG A 71 -17.85 6.04 10.08
C ARG A 71 -16.74 7.09 10.00
N LEU A 72 -15.58 6.80 10.55
CA LEU A 72 -14.43 7.70 10.51
C LEU A 72 -13.88 7.85 9.10
N LEU A 73 -13.94 6.79 8.28
CA LEU A 73 -13.60 6.86 6.86
C LEU A 73 -14.52 7.86 6.13
N VAL A 74 -15.84 7.79 6.36
CA VAL A 74 -16.81 8.72 5.77
C VAL A 74 -16.54 10.14 6.26
N VAL A 75 -16.40 10.36 7.56
CA VAL A 75 -16.12 11.70 8.11
C VAL A 75 -14.81 12.27 7.55
N SER A 76 -13.78 11.44 7.34
CA SER A 76 -12.52 11.89 6.75
C SER A 76 -12.67 12.45 5.34
N THR A 77 -13.71 12.08 4.59
CA THR A 77 -13.99 12.66 3.26
C THR A 77 -14.43 14.13 3.32
N MET A 78 -14.86 14.60 4.49
CA MET A 78 -15.27 15.99 4.71
C MET A 78 -14.08 16.91 4.99
N THR A 79 -12.86 16.36 5.03
CA THR A 79 -11.60 17.11 5.16
C THR A 79 -10.58 16.64 4.13
N VAL A 80 -9.59 17.47 3.85
CA VAL A 80 -8.50 17.14 2.91
C VAL A 80 -7.36 16.51 3.70
N THR A 81 -7.22 15.19 3.60
CA THR A 81 -6.05 14.49 4.11
C THR A 81 -5.02 14.32 3.00
N MET A 82 -3.85 14.94 3.15
CA MET A 82 -2.72 14.80 2.23
C MET A 82 -1.88 13.59 2.63
N ILE A 83 -1.60 12.71 1.66
CA ILE A 83 -0.79 11.52 1.87
C ILE A 83 0.30 11.40 0.80
N THR A 84 1.33 10.61 1.09
CA THR A 84 2.36 10.26 0.13
C THR A 84 1.75 9.44 -1.01
N SER A 85 1.94 9.86 -2.26
CA SER A 85 1.34 9.21 -3.42
C SER A 85 2.21 8.06 -3.92
N ALA A 86 1.71 6.82 -3.83
CA ALA A 86 2.43 5.62 -4.28
C ALA A 86 2.90 5.67 -5.74
N PRO A 87 2.07 6.06 -6.73
CA PRO A 87 2.51 6.12 -8.13
C PRO A 87 3.61 7.16 -8.37
N LYS A 88 3.52 8.31 -7.68
CA LYS A 88 4.50 9.38 -7.83
C LYS A 88 5.84 8.96 -7.20
N HIS A 89 5.81 8.40 -5.98
CA HIS A 89 7.02 7.92 -5.30
C HIS A 89 7.70 6.75 -6.02
N ARG A 90 6.92 5.85 -6.67
CA ARG A 90 7.44 4.76 -7.53
C ARG A 90 8.41 5.27 -8.60
N SER A 91 8.23 6.50 -9.09
CA SER A 91 9.06 7.08 -10.14
C SER A 91 10.42 7.61 -9.67
N HIS A 92 10.61 7.81 -8.36
CA HIS A 92 11.80 8.46 -7.81
C HIS A 92 12.66 7.52 -6.97
N ARG A 93 12.07 6.88 -5.94
CA ARG A 93 12.83 6.08 -4.98
C ARG A 93 11.95 4.98 -4.37
N LEU A 94 12.38 3.72 -4.50
CA LEU A 94 11.57 2.56 -4.08
C LEU A 94 11.57 2.34 -2.55
N ASP A 95 12.57 2.85 -1.83
CA ASP A 95 12.78 2.68 -0.39
C ASP A 95 12.40 3.92 0.45
N CYS A 96 11.52 4.79 -0.06
CA CYS A 96 11.02 5.94 0.68
C CYS A 96 10.47 5.52 2.07
N SER A 97 11.09 6.04 3.13
CA SER A 97 10.82 5.63 4.51
C SER A 97 9.38 5.96 4.94
N ALA A 98 8.84 7.11 4.51
CA ALA A 98 7.44 7.49 4.74
C ALA A 98 6.46 6.54 4.06
N MET A 99 6.69 6.20 2.78
CA MET A 99 5.83 5.25 2.07
C MET A 99 5.83 3.86 2.73
N LEU A 100 7.00 3.39 3.16
CA LEU A 100 7.12 2.13 3.88
C LEU A 100 6.44 2.18 5.25
N ALA A 101 6.54 3.29 5.97
CA ALA A 101 5.86 3.48 7.24
C ALA A 101 4.33 3.46 7.09
N VAL A 102 3.76 4.15 6.09
CA VAL A 102 2.32 4.07 5.78
C VAL A 102 1.92 2.64 5.41
N LEU A 103 2.70 1.97 4.56
CA LEU A 103 2.43 0.61 4.15
C LEU A 103 2.43 -0.34 5.35
N HIS A 104 3.42 -0.26 6.24
CA HIS A 104 3.53 -1.11 7.41
C HIS A 104 2.36 -0.97 8.40
N THR A 105 1.66 0.16 8.44
CA THR A 105 0.48 0.31 9.30
C THR A 105 -0.72 -0.48 8.79
N VAL A 106 -0.87 -0.61 7.48
CA VAL A 106 -1.94 -1.42 6.86
C VAL A 106 -1.53 -2.88 6.67
N ARG A 107 -0.55 -3.35 7.45
CA ARG A 107 -0.05 -4.72 7.38
C ARG A 107 -1.15 -5.73 7.69
N PRO A 108 -1.32 -6.77 6.84
CA PRO A 108 -2.24 -7.86 7.13
C PRO A 108 -1.91 -8.54 8.47
N THR A 109 -2.91 -8.61 9.34
CA THR A 109 -2.83 -9.29 10.65
C THR A 109 -3.69 -10.56 10.70
N ASP A 110 -3.35 -11.49 11.60
CA ASP A 110 -4.17 -12.63 11.95
C ASP A 110 -5.27 -12.24 12.95
N ALA A 111 -6.15 -13.17 13.30
CA ALA A 111 -7.25 -12.93 14.24
C ALA A 111 -6.78 -12.50 15.63
N ARG A 112 -5.50 -12.71 15.97
CA ARG A 112 -4.88 -12.30 17.24
C ARG A 112 -4.12 -10.98 17.11
N GLY A 113 -4.28 -10.27 15.99
CA GLY A 113 -3.58 -9.01 15.72
C GLY A 113 -2.10 -9.17 15.36
N ARG A 114 -1.59 -10.41 15.23
CA ARG A 114 -0.18 -10.64 14.88
C ARG A 114 0.01 -10.50 13.38
N SER A 115 1.16 -9.98 12.99
CA SER A 115 1.53 -9.86 11.58
C SER A 115 1.43 -11.20 10.83
N LYS A 116 0.76 -11.22 9.68
CA LYS A 116 0.78 -12.38 8.77
C LYS A 116 2.10 -12.45 8.03
N THR A 117 2.86 -13.51 8.30
CA THR A 117 4.13 -13.82 7.61
C THR A 117 3.93 -14.33 6.18
N SER A 118 2.70 -14.67 5.81
CA SER A 118 2.29 -15.11 4.47
C SER A 118 2.13 -13.97 3.46
N TRP A 119 2.34 -12.73 3.88
CA TRP A 119 2.30 -11.52 3.06
C TRP A 119 3.60 -10.73 3.22
N ALA A 120 4.04 -10.06 2.16
CA ALA A 120 5.18 -9.15 2.17
C ALA A 120 4.85 -7.85 1.43
N PRO A 121 5.42 -6.71 1.86
CA PRO A 121 5.27 -5.44 1.16
C PRO A 121 6.10 -5.46 -0.14
N CYS A 122 5.50 -5.04 -1.25
CA CYS A 122 6.22 -4.74 -2.48
C CYS A 122 6.52 -3.24 -2.49
N CYS A 123 7.81 -2.88 -2.60
CA CYS A 123 8.30 -1.50 -2.63
C CYS A 123 8.03 -0.82 -3.98
N VAL A 124 7.71 -1.59 -5.03
CA VAL A 124 7.41 -1.05 -6.36
C VAL A 124 5.95 -0.62 -6.48
N CYS A 125 5.00 -1.48 -6.10
CA CYS A 125 3.57 -1.14 -6.15
C CYS A 125 3.01 -0.61 -4.82
N TYR A 126 3.82 -0.52 -3.76
CA TYR A 126 3.41 -0.16 -2.40
C TYR A 126 2.16 -0.91 -1.92
N ARG A 127 2.15 -2.23 -2.13
CA ARG A 127 1.05 -3.12 -1.70
C ARG A 127 1.61 -4.33 -0.99
N TYR A 128 0.86 -4.83 -0.02
CA TYR A 128 1.07 -6.18 0.47
C TYR A 128 0.66 -7.20 -0.59
N ARG A 129 1.57 -8.14 -0.89
CA ARG A 129 1.32 -9.24 -1.82
C ARG A 129 1.55 -10.58 -1.11
N PRO A 130 0.80 -11.63 -1.48
CA PRO A 130 0.95 -12.93 -0.86
C PRO A 130 2.31 -13.55 -1.21
N LYS A 131 2.86 -14.36 -0.30
CA LYS A 131 4.10 -15.12 -0.50
C LYS A 131 3.86 -16.55 -0.99
N ARG A 132 2.60 -16.96 -1.11
CA ARG A 132 2.22 -18.33 -1.51
C ARG A 132 2.56 -18.55 -2.99
N LYS A 133 3.46 -19.49 -3.28
CA LYS A 133 3.85 -19.83 -4.67
C LYS A 133 2.66 -20.13 -5.60
N PRO A 134 1.62 -20.89 -5.18
CA PRO A 134 0.49 -21.19 -6.06
C PRO A 134 -0.23 -19.95 -6.60
N TYR A 135 -0.38 -18.91 -5.79
CA TYR A 135 -0.97 -17.64 -6.24
C TYR A 135 -0.21 -17.04 -7.43
N TRP A 136 1.13 -17.11 -7.39
CA TRP A 136 1.97 -16.56 -8.46
C TRP A 136 1.98 -17.42 -9.72
N LYS A 137 1.69 -18.72 -9.62
CA LYS A 137 1.46 -19.56 -10.80
C LYS A 137 0.20 -19.16 -11.56
N ASP A 138 -0.82 -18.70 -10.86
CA ASP A 138 -2.03 -18.19 -11.52
C ASP A 138 -1.78 -16.82 -12.16
N VAL A 139 -1.02 -15.94 -11.50
CA VAL A 139 -0.60 -14.65 -12.08
C VAL A 139 0.18 -14.85 -13.38
N GLN A 140 1.08 -15.84 -13.43
CA GLN A 140 1.86 -16.18 -14.62
C GLN A 140 0.99 -16.43 -15.87
N LYS A 141 -0.20 -17.02 -15.70
CA LYS A 141 -1.12 -17.31 -16.81
C LYS A 141 -1.62 -16.05 -17.52
N SER A 142 -1.46 -14.88 -16.90
CA SER A 142 -1.82 -13.58 -17.50
C SER A 142 -0.80 -13.12 -18.54
N TYR A 143 0.36 -13.78 -18.66
CA TYR A 143 1.48 -13.40 -19.52
C TYR A 143 1.88 -14.49 -20.53
N PRO A 144 0.96 -15.02 -21.35
CA PRO A 144 1.25 -16.17 -22.21
C PRO A 144 2.24 -15.85 -23.34
N LYS A 145 2.18 -14.64 -23.93
CA LYS A 145 3.05 -14.25 -25.05
C LYS A 145 4.47 -13.98 -24.58
N GLU A 146 4.59 -13.32 -23.45
CA GLU A 146 5.82 -12.92 -22.78
C GLU A 146 6.59 -14.15 -22.25
N TRP A 147 5.86 -15.21 -21.92
CA TRP A 147 6.43 -16.51 -21.60
C TRP A 147 7.03 -17.19 -22.83
N VAL A 148 6.28 -17.24 -23.94
CA VAL A 148 6.70 -17.92 -25.17
C VAL A 148 7.95 -17.27 -25.79
N CYS A 149 8.06 -15.95 -25.74
CA CYS A 149 9.23 -15.23 -26.23
C CYS A 149 10.44 -15.23 -25.27
N GLY A 150 10.34 -15.90 -24.11
CA GLY A 150 11.44 -16.03 -23.16
C GLY A 150 11.73 -14.79 -22.30
N ILE A 151 10.98 -13.69 -22.43
CA ILE A 151 11.15 -12.48 -21.59
C ILE A 151 11.06 -12.82 -20.09
N LEU A 152 10.22 -13.79 -19.73
CA LEU A 152 9.94 -14.18 -18.35
C LEU A 152 10.63 -15.48 -17.90
N VAL A 153 11.72 -15.91 -18.57
CA VAL A 153 12.42 -17.18 -18.28
C VAL A 153 12.80 -17.38 -16.81
N ASP A 154 13.12 -16.29 -16.10
CA ASP A 154 13.55 -16.32 -14.69
C ASP A 154 12.38 -16.25 -13.68
N TYR A 155 11.12 -16.24 -14.12
CA TYR A 155 9.96 -15.99 -13.25
C TYR A 155 9.91 -16.94 -12.04
N ASP A 156 10.20 -18.23 -12.24
CA ASP A 156 10.19 -19.21 -11.16
C ASP A 156 11.23 -18.89 -10.08
N SER A 157 12.42 -18.40 -10.48
CA SER A 157 13.46 -17.95 -9.54
C SER A 157 12.97 -16.74 -8.73
N ILE A 158 12.29 -15.78 -9.39
CA ILE A 158 11.72 -14.61 -8.73
C ILE A 158 10.63 -14.98 -7.73
N VAL A 159 9.71 -15.88 -8.12
CA VAL A 159 8.67 -16.40 -7.22
C VAL A 159 9.30 -17.13 -6.03
N GLN A 160 10.32 -17.96 -6.27
CA GLN A 160 11.04 -18.64 -5.20
C GLN A 160 11.69 -17.64 -4.23
N SER A 161 12.36 -16.61 -4.75
CA SER A 161 13.00 -15.57 -3.95
C SER A 161 11.98 -14.81 -3.09
N TRP A 162 10.87 -14.38 -3.68
CA TRP A 162 9.77 -13.69 -2.99
C TRP A 162 9.12 -14.54 -1.89
N SER A 163 8.96 -15.84 -2.13
CA SER A 163 8.29 -16.77 -1.21
C SER A 163 9.11 -17.15 0.02
N LYS A 164 10.44 -16.87 0.07
CA LYS A 164 11.30 -17.21 1.21
C LYS A 164 10.84 -16.50 2.48
N LYS A 165 10.93 -17.16 3.66
CA LYS A 165 10.51 -16.59 4.96
C LYS A 165 11.13 -15.21 5.23
N HIS A 166 12.43 -15.08 4.98
CA HIS A 166 13.22 -13.84 5.08
C HIS A 166 13.63 -13.35 3.69
N SER A 167 12.68 -13.26 2.76
CA SER A 167 12.95 -12.73 1.43
C SER A 167 13.53 -11.31 1.52
N SER A 168 14.66 -11.08 0.85
CA SER A 168 15.22 -9.75 0.59
C SER A 168 14.63 -9.11 -0.67
N SER A 169 13.66 -9.76 -1.32
CA SER A 169 13.02 -9.23 -2.52
C SER A 169 12.21 -7.98 -2.17
N TYR A 170 12.61 -6.84 -2.75
CA TYR A 170 11.90 -5.58 -2.61
C TYR A 170 10.71 -5.46 -3.59
N GLN A 171 10.67 -6.30 -4.62
CA GLN A 171 9.67 -6.28 -5.69
C GLN A 171 8.92 -7.62 -5.76
N CYS A 172 7.60 -7.56 -5.93
CA CYS A 172 6.79 -8.76 -6.14
C CYS A 172 6.88 -9.29 -7.58
N PRO A 173 6.61 -10.58 -7.84
CA PRO A 173 6.71 -11.17 -9.17
C PRO A 173 5.92 -10.44 -10.27
N ASP A 174 4.73 -9.91 -9.97
CA ASP A 174 3.92 -9.16 -10.93
C ASP A 174 4.59 -7.84 -11.39
N CYS A 175 5.10 -7.06 -10.44
CA CYS A 175 5.86 -5.85 -10.77
C CYS A 175 7.16 -6.14 -11.52
N TRP A 176 7.78 -7.29 -11.26
CA TRP A 176 8.95 -7.75 -12.03
C TRP A 176 8.56 -8.07 -13.48
N CYS A 177 7.42 -8.74 -13.71
CA CYS A 177 6.90 -8.96 -15.06
C CYS A 177 6.64 -7.63 -15.79
N GLU A 178 5.93 -6.69 -15.16
CA GLU A 178 5.67 -5.34 -15.71
C GLU A 178 6.97 -4.64 -16.14
N GLU A 179 7.99 -4.68 -15.27
CA GLU A 179 9.29 -4.07 -15.57
C GLU A 179 9.97 -4.71 -16.79
N ARG A 180 9.96 -6.04 -16.89
CA ARG A 180 10.55 -6.73 -18.04
C ARG A 180 9.79 -6.47 -19.33
N MET A 181 8.46 -6.41 -19.28
CA MET A 181 7.66 -6.04 -20.45
C MET A 181 7.98 -4.62 -20.91
N ASN A 182 8.08 -3.66 -19.99
CA ASN A 182 8.45 -2.29 -20.33
C ASN A 182 9.86 -2.21 -20.93
N LYS A 183 10.80 -3.02 -20.41
CA LYS A 183 12.21 -2.98 -20.84
C LYS A 183 12.50 -3.76 -22.12
N TYR A 184 11.82 -4.88 -22.36
CA TYR A 184 12.15 -5.81 -23.45
C TYR A 184 10.97 -6.14 -24.37
N GLY A 185 9.75 -5.69 -24.06
CA GLY A 185 8.56 -5.99 -24.86
C GLY A 185 8.65 -5.45 -26.29
N HIS A 186 9.43 -4.39 -26.51
CA HIS A 186 9.71 -3.86 -27.85
C HIS A 186 10.62 -4.76 -28.70
N LEU A 187 11.32 -5.74 -28.10
CA LEU A 187 12.20 -6.68 -28.81
C LEU A 187 11.46 -7.93 -29.32
N VAL A 188 10.18 -8.06 -28.99
CA VAL A 188 9.35 -9.24 -29.27
C VAL A 188 8.21 -8.94 -30.25
N ASN A 189 8.00 -7.65 -30.57
CA ASN A 189 7.06 -7.22 -31.61
C ASN A 189 7.72 -7.22 -32.99
#